data_AF-A0A9P6INT5-F1
#
_entry.id   AF-A0A9P6INT5-F1
#
_cell.length_a   1.000
_cell.length_b   1.000
_cell.length_c   1.000
_cell.angle_alpha   90.00
_cell.angle_beta   90.00
_cell.angle_gamma   90.00
#
_symmetry.space_group_name_H-M   'P 1'
#
loop_
_entity.id
_entity.type
_entity.pdbx_description
1 polymer ?
#
loop_
_entity_poly.entity_id
_entity_poly.type
_entity_poly.pdbx_seq_one_letter_code
_entity_poly.pdbx_strand_id
1 'polypeptide(L)'
;MRTSLILSAAATLLSSSLLLHSDAQLCNGYAALCAKTYNQVVYPTTHNAYANTPPGALAANQDNNITTQLGDGIRALMLDAYVSPKNPNVVELCHTSCNLLDAGPLTTTLGQIKAFLDANPNEVITIFWENAGNLAPAQFQSAYTSAGVTNYLYTQPTGTATWPTLAEMISTNKRLVNFMDSGTDASVPWLMAEYDFIFETPYQILKGEEYPCTVDRPQGERKQMYVLNHFISQSLNGNNIPQPGAAAQTNGGDLVTHANNCRSTFNQLPSFIAVDFYERGSIFQTIAQLNGVEWDKKFPTQPKSTSVNNAACTVNSINVMAVGMVALTATLGLLAL
;
A
#
# COMPACT_ATOMS: atom_id res chain seq x y z
N MET A 1 4.07 -51.88 76.02
CA MET A 1 3.31 -51.03 75.06
C MET A 1 4.07 -49.74 74.86
N ARG A 2 4.64 -49.52 73.66
CA ARG A 2 4.96 -48.21 73.06
C ARG A 2 5.72 -48.49 71.75
N THR A 3 4.95 -48.65 70.68
CA THR A 3 5.40 -48.74 69.29
C THR A 3 5.62 -47.32 68.77
N SER A 4 6.84 -46.98 68.36
CA SER A 4 7.14 -45.74 67.64
C SER A 4 7.09 -45.99 66.14
N LEU A 5 6.12 -45.37 65.46
CA LEU A 5 6.07 -45.32 63.99
C LEU A 5 7.08 -44.26 63.50
N ILE A 6 7.98 -44.65 62.61
CA ILE A 6 8.80 -43.74 61.81
C ILE A 6 8.05 -43.52 60.49
N LEU A 7 7.61 -42.28 60.25
CA LEU A 7 6.97 -41.87 59.00
C LEU A 7 8.07 -41.32 58.06
N SER A 8 8.47 -42.08 57.05
CA SER A 8 9.32 -41.58 55.96
C SER A 8 8.46 -40.81 54.95
N ALA A 9 8.66 -39.50 54.87
CA ALA A 9 8.10 -38.67 53.81
C ALA A 9 8.97 -38.80 52.55
N ALA A 10 8.47 -39.49 51.53
CA ALA A 10 9.07 -39.48 50.20
C ALA A 10 8.65 -38.19 49.47
N ALA A 11 9.59 -37.27 49.28
CA ALA A 11 9.39 -36.09 48.47
C ALA A 11 9.52 -36.45 46.98
N THR A 12 8.39 -36.55 46.28
CA THR A 12 8.36 -36.64 44.81
C THR A 12 8.69 -35.28 44.21
N LEU A 13 9.88 -35.15 43.63
CA LEU A 13 10.26 -34.02 42.78
C LEU A 13 9.52 -34.13 41.43
N LEU A 14 8.48 -33.32 41.25
CA LEU A 14 7.85 -33.09 39.95
C LEU A 14 8.78 -32.19 39.12
N SER A 15 9.55 -32.78 38.21
CA SER A 15 10.25 -32.02 37.16
C SER A 15 9.21 -31.47 36.18
N SER A 16 8.82 -30.22 36.35
CA SER A 16 8.04 -29.48 35.37
C SER A 16 8.94 -29.11 34.18
N SER A 17 8.92 -29.93 33.14
CA SER A 17 9.49 -29.58 31.84
C SER A 17 8.66 -28.43 31.25
N LEU A 18 9.11 -27.19 31.45
CA LEU A 18 8.62 -26.04 30.69
C LEU A 18 9.03 -26.23 29.24
N LEU A 19 8.12 -26.75 28.42
CA LEU A 19 8.20 -26.61 26.97
C LEU A 19 8.05 -25.12 26.66
N LEU A 20 9.18 -24.43 26.48
CA LEU A 20 9.20 -23.15 25.79
C LEU A 20 8.62 -23.40 24.40
N HIS A 21 7.33 -23.10 24.22
CA HIS A 21 6.80 -22.84 22.88
C HIS A 21 7.53 -21.59 22.41
N SER A 22 8.61 -21.76 21.65
CA SER A 22 9.03 -20.70 20.75
C SER A 22 7.86 -20.51 19.81
N ASP A 23 7.09 -19.44 19.97
CA ASP A 23 6.24 -18.97 18.88
C ASP A 23 7.14 -18.92 17.65
N ALA A 24 6.76 -19.68 16.62
CA ALA A 24 7.56 -19.74 15.41
C ALA A 24 7.69 -18.31 14.89
N GLN A 25 8.93 -17.83 14.73
CA GLN A 25 9.19 -16.50 14.20
C GLN A 25 8.41 -16.36 12.89
N LEU A 26 7.53 -15.37 12.84
CA LEU A 26 6.83 -15.00 11.62
C LEU A 26 7.69 -13.96 10.91
N CYS A 27 7.82 -14.03 9.58
CA CYS A 27 8.45 -12.99 8.79
C CYS A 27 7.41 -12.47 7.81
N ASN A 28 7.08 -11.18 7.89
CA ASN A 28 5.93 -10.62 7.16
C ASN A 28 4.64 -11.43 7.37
N GLY A 29 4.37 -11.83 8.62
CA GLY A 29 3.16 -12.56 9.01
C GLY A 29 3.19 -14.09 8.83
N TYR A 30 4.21 -14.68 8.19
CA TYR A 30 4.24 -16.12 7.90
C TYR A 30 5.61 -16.74 8.22
N ALA A 31 5.63 -17.85 8.98
CA ALA A 31 6.87 -18.55 9.32
C ALA A 31 7.60 -19.10 8.09
N ALA A 32 6.85 -19.57 7.08
CA ALA A 32 7.42 -20.11 5.84
C ALA A 32 8.18 -19.06 5.00
N LEU A 33 7.93 -17.76 5.21
CA LEU A 33 8.65 -16.69 4.51
C LEU A 33 10.03 -16.41 5.12
N CYS A 34 10.27 -16.81 6.37
CA CYS A 34 11.53 -16.52 7.05
C CYS A 34 12.76 -17.10 6.33
N ALA A 35 12.62 -18.29 5.73
CA ALA A 35 13.70 -18.97 5.02
C ALA A 35 13.84 -18.53 3.55
N LYS A 36 12.88 -17.77 3.00
CA LYS A 36 12.96 -17.27 1.63
C LYS A 36 13.91 -16.07 1.57
N THR A 37 14.70 -16.00 0.50
CA THR A 37 15.46 -14.78 0.18
C THR A 37 14.50 -13.65 -0.19
N TYR A 38 14.88 -12.40 0.08
CA TYR A 38 14.04 -11.25 -0.17
C TYR A 38 13.46 -11.21 -1.60
N ASN A 39 14.26 -11.59 -2.60
CA ASN A 39 13.88 -11.64 -4.01
C ASN A 39 13.01 -12.86 -4.41
N GLN A 40 12.73 -13.78 -3.49
CA GLN A 40 11.87 -14.95 -3.70
C GLN A 40 10.47 -14.81 -3.07
N VAL A 41 10.21 -13.68 -2.43
CA VAL A 41 8.92 -13.37 -1.80
C VAL A 41 8.12 -12.45 -2.73
N VAL A 42 6.82 -12.69 -2.80
CA VAL A 42 5.86 -11.81 -3.48
C VAL A 42 5.26 -10.86 -2.45
N TYR A 43 5.44 -9.56 -2.61
CA TYR A 43 4.94 -8.54 -1.69
C TYR A 43 3.67 -7.88 -2.23
N PRO A 44 2.64 -7.69 -1.39
CA PRO A 44 1.53 -6.79 -1.72
C PRO A 44 2.04 -5.36 -1.70
N THR A 45 1.82 -4.65 -2.80
CA THR A 45 2.33 -3.29 -3.04
C THR A 45 1.17 -2.35 -3.33
N THR A 46 1.18 -1.16 -2.74
CA THR A 46 0.21 -0.09 -3.04
C THR A 46 0.86 0.98 -3.90
N HIS A 47 0.23 1.26 -5.04
CA HIS A 47 0.58 2.36 -5.93
C HIS A 47 0.16 3.70 -5.32
N ASN A 48 1.03 4.70 -5.37
CA ASN A 48 0.87 6.03 -4.75
C ASN A 48 0.27 5.93 -3.34
N ALA A 49 0.93 5.15 -2.48
CA ALA A 49 0.39 4.70 -1.21
C ALA A 49 -0.11 5.84 -0.29
N TYR A 50 0.49 7.02 -0.44
CA TYR A 50 0.17 8.24 0.30
C TYR A 50 -1.10 8.97 -0.21
N ALA A 51 -1.56 8.68 -1.43
CA ALA A 51 -2.66 9.36 -2.11
C ALA A 51 -4.03 8.88 -1.60
N ASN A 52 -4.36 9.22 -0.36
CA ASN A 52 -5.63 8.91 0.32
C ASN A 52 -6.34 10.14 0.92
N THR A 53 -5.78 11.35 0.70
CA THR A 53 -6.27 12.59 1.31
C THR A 53 -6.56 13.68 0.27
N PRO A 54 -7.66 14.44 0.42
CA PRO A 54 -8.80 14.13 1.30
C PRO A 54 -9.47 12.81 0.90
N PRO A 55 -10.22 12.14 1.80
CA PRO A 55 -10.92 10.90 1.47
C PRO A 55 -11.82 11.07 0.24
N GLY A 56 -11.70 10.17 -0.73
CA GLY A 56 -12.46 10.23 -1.98
C GLY A 56 -12.00 11.31 -2.96
N ALA A 57 -10.80 11.87 -2.80
CA ALA A 57 -10.21 12.78 -3.78
C ALA A 57 -10.16 12.14 -5.17
N LEU A 58 -10.33 12.96 -6.21
CA LEU A 58 -10.37 12.50 -7.60
C LEU A 58 -9.13 11.69 -7.98
N ALA A 59 -7.95 12.13 -7.53
CA ALA A 59 -6.68 11.48 -7.80
C ALA A 59 -6.21 10.54 -6.67
N ALA A 60 -7.10 10.15 -5.75
CA ALA A 60 -6.73 9.19 -4.71
C ALA A 60 -6.51 7.80 -5.32
N ASN A 61 -5.44 7.13 -4.88
CA ASN A 61 -5.12 5.76 -5.24
C ASN A 61 -5.49 4.77 -4.14
N GLN A 62 -5.62 5.22 -2.89
CA GLN A 62 -5.91 4.38 -1.75
C GLN A 62 -7.00 5.01 -0.88
N ASP A 63 -7.83 4.19 -0.25
CA ASP A 63 -8.82 4.68 0.72
C ASP A 63 -8.24 4.88 2.14
N ASN A 64 -7.15 4.16 2.43
CA ASN A 64 -6.57 4.06 3.75
C ASN A 64 -5.20 4.73 3.82
N ASN A 65 -4.81 5.22 5.00
CA ASN A 65 -3.47 5.75 5.24
C ASN A 65 -2.39 4.66 5.36
N ILE A 66 -1.12 5.06 5.40
CA ILE A 66 0.04 4.15 5.45
C ILE A 66 0.00 3.25 6.69
N THR A 67 -0.41 3.77 7.84
CA THR A 67 -0.50 2.97 9.07
C THR A 67 -1.50 1.81 8.91
N THR A 68 -2.67 2.08 8.36
CA THR A 68 -3.67 1.04 8.08
C THR A 68 -3.19 0.06 7.01
N GLN A 69 -2.62 0.55 5.91
CA GLN A 69 -2.05 -0.29 4.85
C GLN A 69 -1.04 -1.31 5.39
N LEU A 70 -0.06 -0.83 6.18
CA LEU A 70 0.94 -1.69 6.80
C LEU A 70 0.31 -2.66 7.82
N GLY A 71 -0.66 -2.19 8.61
CA GLY A 71 -1.42 -3.02 9.56
C GLY A 71 -2.20 -4.15 8.91
N ASP A 72 -2.74 -3.90 7.72
CA ASP A 72 -3.52 -4.87 6.94
C ASP A 72 -2.65 -5.90 6.19
N GLY A 73 -1.35 -5.63 6.04
CA GLY A 73 -0.40 -6.57 5.45
C GLY A 73 0.36 -6.05 4.23
N ILE A 74 0.16 -4.79 3.80
CA ILE A 74 0.98 -4.19 2.75
C ILE A 74 2.45 -4.16 3.19
N ARG A 75 3.37 -4.55 2.32
CA ARG A 75 4.81 -4.61 2.63
C ARG A 75 5.68 -3.89 1.61
N ALA A 76 5.08 -3.29 0.60
CA ALA A 76 5.76 -2.40 -0.32
C ALA A 76 4.90 -1.18 -0.65
N LEU A 77 5.51 0.00 -0.72
CA LEU A 77 4.83 1.28 -0.93
C LEU A 77 5.48 2.00 -2.11
N MET A 78 4.71 2.39 -3.11
CA MET A 78 5.18 3.31 -4.16
C MET A 78 4.82 4.73 -3.78
N LEU A 79 5.81 5.62 -3.83
CA LEU A 79 5.70 7.00 -3.38
C LEU A 79 6.33 7.93 -4.42
N ASP A 80 5.66 9.04 -4.73
CA ASP A 80 6.13 10.02 -5.70
C ASP A 80 6.74 11.20 -4.95
N ALA A 81 7.94 11.57 -5.35
CA ALA A 81 8.73 12.58 -4.67
C ALA A 81 8.78 13.85 -5.52
N TYR A 82 8.21 14.94 -4.99
CA TYR A 82 8.22 16.26 -5.59
C TYR A 82 8.99 17.27 -4.73
N VAL A 83 9.47 18.34 -5.35
CA VAL A 83 9.98 19.50 -4.63
C VAL A 83 8.81 20.19 -3.94
N SER A 84 8.90 20.38 -2.61
CA SER A 84 7.83 21.05 -1.88
C SER A 84 7.61 22.47 -2.39
N PRO A 85 6.35 22.89 -2.64
CA PRO A 85 6.03 24.26 -3.00
C PRO A 85 6.27 25.25 -1.85
N LYS A 86 6.42 24.75 -0.61
CA LYS A 86 6.65 25.57 0.59
C LYS A 86 8.12 25.72 0.94
N ASN A 87 8.94 24.71 0.61
CA ASN A 87 10.39 24.73 0.89
C ASN A 87 11.14 23.82 -0.09
N PRO A 88 11.97 24.34 -1.00
CA PRO A 88 12.62 23.54 -2.03
C PRO A 88 13.57 22.44 -1.50
N ASN A 89 13.95 22.50 -0.23
CA ASN A 89 14.78 21.48 0.41
C ASN A 89 13.98 20.28 0.96
N VAL A 90 12.64 20.37 0.98
CA VAL A 90 11.75 19.33 1.50
C VAL A 90 11.21 18.49 0.36
N VAL A 91 11.27 17.17 0.53
CA VAL A 91 10.56 16.20 -0.31
C VAL A 91 9.09 16.19 0.09
N GLU A 92 8.22 16.52 -0.86
CA GLU A 92 6.76 16.52 -0.72
C GLU A 92 6.18 15.33 -1.49
N LEU A 93 5.15 14.70 -0.96
CA LEU A 93 4.45 13.60 -1.63
C LEU A 93 3.21 14.14 -2.35
N CYS A 94 3.25 14.13 -3.68
CA CYS A 94 2.21 14.69 -4.53
C CYS A 94 1.90 13.76 -5.68
N HIS A 95 0.62 13.63 -6.06
CA HIS A 95 0.22 12.76 -7.18
C HIS A 95 -0.19 13.60 -8.39
N THR A 96 0.44 13.36 -9.55
CA THR A 96 0.39 14.20 -10.77
C THR A 96 0.98 15.60 -10.59
N SER A 97 0.55 16.34 -9.56
CA SER A 97 1.13 17.61 -9.12
C SER A 97 0.66 17.94 -7.71
N CYS A 98 1.40 18.77 -6.98
CA CYS A 98 0.99 19.23 -5.64
C CYS A 98 -0.26 20.13 -5.64
N ASN A 99 -0.74 20.55 -6.81
CA ASN A 99 -2.02 21.25 -6.93
C ASN A 99 -3.22 20.29 -7.04
N LEU A 100 -3.00 19.08 -7.59
CA LEU A 100 -4.07 18.09 -7.76
C LEU A 100 -4.25 17.26 -6.50
N LEU A 101 -3.14 16.74 -5.95
CA LEU A 101 -3.12 16.01 -4.70
C LEU A 101 -1.77 16.22 -4.02
N ASP A 102 -1.81 16.75 -2.80
CA ASP A 102 -0.65 16.98 -1.93
C ASP A 102 -0.94 16.29 -0.59
N ALA A 103 -0.16 15.26 -0.26
CA ALA A 103 -0.26 14.54 1.00
C ALA A 103 0.73 15.04 2.06
N GLY A 104 1.49 16.09 1.75
CA GLY A 104 2.43 16.72 2.66
C GLY A 104 3.82 16.08 2.67
N PRO A 105 4.64 16.46 3.66
CA PRO A 105 6.07 16.20 3.59
C PRO A 105 6.36 14.74 3.86
N LEU A 106 7.37 14.22 3.16
CA LEU A 106 7.85 12.85 3.28
C LEU A 106 8.05 12.39 4.73
N THR A 107 8.53 13.28 5.60
CA THR A 107 8.76 12.98 7.02
C THR A 107 7.50 12.50 7.75
N THR A 108 6.30 12.90 7.33
CA THR A 108 5.04 12.42 7.90
C THR A 108 4.83 10.94 7.59
N THR A 109 4.96 10.56 6.32
CA THR A 109 4.85 9.15 5.87
C THR A 109 5.94 8.28 6.49
N LEU A 110 7.19 8.77 6.52
CA LEU A 110 8.28 8.04 7.20
C LEU A 110 8.03 7.87 8.70
N GLY A 111 7.38 8.84 9.36
CA GLY A 111 6.98 8.71 10.76
C GLY A 111 5.97 7.57 10.98
N GLN A 112 5.01 7.41 10.07
CA GLN A 112 4.05 6.29 10.11
C GLN A 112 4.75 4.93 9.89
N ILE A 113 5.69 4.87 8.93
CA ILE A 113 6.49 3.67 8.66
C ILE A 113 7.39 3.33 9.86
N LYS A 114 8.03 4.33 10.46
CA LYS A 114 8.84 4.16 11.68
C LYS A 114 8.02 3.56 12.81
N ALA A 115 6.87 4.15 13.12
CA ALA A 115 6.01 3.69 14.20
C ALA A 115 5.60 2.23 13.99
N PHE A 116 5.32 1.84 12.75
CA PHE A 116 5.03 0.45 12.40
C PHE A 116 6.24 -0.47 12.58
N LEU A 117 7.43 -0.11 12.06
CA LEU A 117 8.64 -0.93 12.19
C LEU A 117 9.11 -1.07 13.64
N ASP A 118 8.88 -0.07 14.49
CA ASP A 118 9.15 -0.11 15.93
C ASP A 118 8.21 -1.08 16.64
N ALA A 119 6.92 -1.04 16.32
CA ALA A 119 5.92 -1.91 16.93
C ALA A 119 5.98 -3.36 16.40
N ASN A 120 6.52 -3.57 15.20
CA ASN A 120 6.53 -4.86 14.52
C ASN A 120 7.96 -5.25 14.10
N PRO A 121 8.73 -5.93 14.98
CA PRO A 121 10.15 -6.19 14.76
C PRO A 121 10.43 -7.22 13.65
N ASN A 122 9.44 -8.03 13.28
CA ASN A 122 9.61 -9.10 12.28
C ASN A 122 9.10 -8.74 10.88
N GLU A 123 8.97 -7.44 10.61
CA GLU A 123 8.44 -6.94 9.35
C GLU A 123 9.55 -6.29 8.53
N VAL A 124 9.58 -6.61 7.24
CA VAL A 124 10.45 -6.01 6.21
C VAL A 124 9.55 -5.24 5.23
N ILE A 125 9.89 -3.97 5.01
CA ILE A 125 9.15 -3.04 4.15
C ILE A 125 10.04 -2.59 3.00
N THR A 126 9.42 -2.42 1.83
CA THR A 126 10.04 -1.83 0.64
C THR A 126 9.38 -0.50 0.32
N ILE A 127 10.19 0.49 -0.09
CA ILE A 127 9.70 1.74 -0.67
C ILE A 127 10.26 1.88 -2.07
N PHE A 128 9.39 2.16 -3.03
CA PHE A 128 9.72 2.58 -4.38
C PHE A 128 9.53 4.09 -4.48
N TRP A 129 10.53 4.78 -5.01
CA TRP A 129 10.53 6.23 -5.22
C TRP A 129 10.43 6.53 -6.71
N GLU A 130 9.32 7.13 -7.12
CA GLU A 130 9.26 7.89 -8.38
C GLU A 130 9.81 9.29 -8.11
N ASN A 131 11.00 9.61 -8.64
CA ASN A 131 11.67 10.89 -8.39
C ASN A 131 11.22 11.98 -9.37
N ALA A 132 9.91 12.22 -9.42
CA ALA A 132 9.28 13.19 -10.32
C ALA A 132 9.83 14.62 -10.19
N GLY A 133 10.31 14.99 -9.01
CA GLY A 133 10.91 16.29 -8.71
C GLY A 133 12.38 16.43 -9.09
N ASN A 134 13.04 15.38 -9.60
CA ASN A 134 14.50 15.34 -9.83
C ASN A 134 15.29 15.79 -8.58
N LEU A 135 14.87 15.29 -7.42
CA LEU A 135 15.45 15.61 -6.11
C LEU A 135 16.78 14.88 -5.94
N ALA A 136 17.71 15.53 -5.25
CA ALA A 136 19.01 14.92 -4.94
C ALA A 136 18.85 13.85 -3.84
N PRO A 137 19.62 12.74 -3.88
CA PRO A 137 19.59 11.71 -2.84
C PRO A 137 19.81 12.26 -1.42
N ALA A 138 20.59 13.33 -1.27
CA ALA A 138 20.83 14.01 0.00
C ALA A 138 19.55 14.56 0.66
N GLN A 139 18.52 14.92 -0.12
CA GLN A 139 17.23 15.37 0.41
C GLN A 139 16.45 14.21 1.04
N PHE A 140 16.46 13.04 0.39
CA PHE A 140 15.93 11.80 0.98
C PHE A 140 16.71 11.42 2.24
N GLN A 141 18.04 11.43 2.19
CA GLN A 141 18.88 11.18 3.38
C GLN A 141 18.52 12.09 4.56
N SER A 142 18.27 13.38 4.31
CA SER A 142 17.87 14.34 5.33
C SER A 142 16.50 14.01 5.92
N ALA A 143 15.51 13.66 5.08
CA ALA A 143 14.19 13.25 5.52
C ALA A 143 14.22 11.94 6.35
N TYR A 144 14.98 10.94 5.90
CA TYR A 144 15.13 9.65 6.58
C TYR A 144 15.84 9.79 7.93
N THR A 145 16.87 10.64 8.00
CA THR A 145 17.57 10.95 9.24
C THR A 145 16.65 11.64 10.23
N SER A 146 15.90 12.65 9.76
CA SER A 146 14.95 13.41 10.58
C SER A 146 13.80 12.54 11.11
N ALA A 147 13.33 11.59 10.29
CA ALA A 147 12.30 10.63 10.68
C ALA A 147 12.83 9.49 11.56
N GLY A 148 14.15 9.33 11.71
CA GLY A 148 14.75 8.31 12.58
C GLY A 148 14.60 6.86 12.06
N VAL A 149 14.55 6.67 10.75
CA VAL A 149 14.41 5.34 10.10
C VAL A 149 15.75 4.73 9.65
N THR A 150 16.86 5.44 9.84
CA THR A 150 18.17 5.06 9.28
C THR A 150 18.70 3.72 9.77
N ASN A 151 18.33 3.30 10.98
CA ASN A 151 18.75 2.01 11.53
C ASN A 151 18.20 0.82 10.74
N TYR A 152 17.03 0.96 10.11
CA TYR A 152 16.38 -0.11 9.35
C TYR A 152 16.95 -0.28 7.94
N LEU A 153 17.74 0.67 7.44
CA LEU A 153 18.09 0.73 6.03
C LEU A 153 18.97 -0.44 5.61
N TYR A 154 18.50 -1.18 4.61
CA TYR A 154 19.24 -2.22 3.93
C TYR A 154 19.84 -1.68 2.62
N THR A 155 21.06 -2.14 2.31
CA THR A 155 21.76 -1.84 1.05
C THR A 155 22.18 -3.14 0.41
N GLN A 156 21.78 -3.37 -0.84
CA GLN A 156 22.27 -4.46 -1.66
C GLN A 156 23.37 -3.95 -2.61
N PRO A 157 24.56 -4.58 -2.67
CA PRO A 157 25.54 -4.21 -3.67
C PRO A 157 25.06 -4.54 -5.09
N THR A 158 25.12 -3.57 -6.00
CA THR A 158 24.79 -3.75 -7.43
C THR A 158 25.56 -4.92 -8.04
N GLY A 159 24.87 -5.71 -8.87
CA GLY A 159 25.43 -6.90 -9.52
C GLY A 159 25.45 -8.17 -8.66
N THR A 160 25.07 -8.09 -7.38
CA THR A 160 24.97 -9.27 -6.51
C THR A 160 23.65 -10.00 -6.73
N ALA A 161 23.73 -11.30 -7.06
CA ALA A 161 22.55 -12.14 -7.25
C ALA A 161 21.94 -12.66 -5.94
N THR A 162 22.75 -12.78 -4.89
CA THR A 162 22.33 -13.33 -3.61
C THR A 162 21.72 -12.24 -2.74
N TRP A 163 20.43 -12.38 -2.43
CA TRP A 163 19.75 -11.58 -1.41
C TRP A 163 19.70 -12.34 -0.09
N PRO A 164 19.72 -11.65 1.07
CA PRO A 164 19.51 -12.27 2.36
C PRO A 164 18.09 -12.83 2.47
N THR A 165 17.93 -13.80 3.36
CA THR A 165 16.63 -14.26 3.83
C THR A 165 15.91 -13.18 4.62
N LEU A 166 14.57 -13.24 4.69
CA LEU A 166 13.83 -12.32 5.56
C LEU A 166 14.26 -12.45 7.03
N ALA A 167 14.54 -13.67 7.50
CA ALA A 167 15.05 -13.88 8.86
C ALA A 167 16.39 -13.17 9.10
N GLU A 168 17.32 -13.20 8.14
CA GLU A 168 18.60 -12.50 8.25
C GLU A 168 18.42 -10.98 8.27
N MET A 169 17.58 -10.44 7.38
CA MET A 169 17.23 -9.01 7.37
C MET A 169 16.63 -8.56 8.70
N ILE A 170 15.72 -9.37 9.26
CA ILE A 170 15.10 -9.10 10.56
C ILE A 170 16.13 -9.16 11.69
N SER A 171 16.95 -10.21 11.74
CA SER A 171 17.94 -10.42 12.80
C SER A 171 19.01 -9.32 12.86
N THR A 172 19.32 -8.71 11.70
CA THR A 172 20.27 -7.59 11.57
C THR A 172 19.59 -6.22 11.66
N ASN A 173 18.26 -6.20 11.87
CA ASN A 173 17.41 -5.01 11.84
C ASN A 173 17.56 -4.19 10.54
N LYS A 174 17.85 -4.84 9.41
CA LYS A 174 17.94 -4.23 8.08
C LYS A 174 16.67 -4.52 7.29
N ARG A 175 15.60 -3.84 7.71
CA ARG A 175 14.20 -4.14 7.37
C ARG A 175 13.50 -3.11 6.49
N LEU A 176 14.22 -2.09 6.01
CA LEU A 176 13.69 -1.06 5.11
C LEU A 176 14.53 -1.01 3.84
N VAL A 177 13.97 -1.49 2.73
CA VAL A 177 14.58 -1.52 1.41
C VAL A 177 14.05 -0.35 0.58
N ASN A 178 14.92 0.35 -0.14
CA ASN A 178 14.51 1.51 -0.94
C ASN A 178 15.06 1.41 -2.35
N PHE A 179 14.18 1.55 -3.32
CA PHE A 179 14.50 1.69 -4.73
C PHE A 179 14.05 3.07 -5.22
N MET A 180 14.75 3.63 -6.19
CA MET A 180 14.41 4.88 -6.83
C MET A 180 14.62 4.76 -8.34
N ASP A 181 13.65 5.24 -9.10
CA ASP A 181 13.62 5.13 -10.56
C ASP A 181 14.77 5.90 -11.25
N SER A 182 15.20 7.02 -10.67
CA SER A 182 16.15 7.95 -11.28
C SER A 182 16.82 8.87 -10.26
N GLY A 183 18.07 9.26 -10.54
CA GLY A 183 18.77 10.28 -9.75
C GLY A 183 19.50 9.77 -8.51
N THR A 184 19.67 8.45 -8.34
CA THR A 184 20.51 7.87 -7.28
C THR A 184 22.00 8.14 -7.49
N ASP A 185 22.77 8.19 -6.40
CA ASP A 185 24.23 8.28 -6.45
C ASP A 185 24.89 7.57 -5.26
N ALA A 186 26.22 7.45 -5.30
CA ALA A 186 27.00 6.72 -4.29
C ALA A 186 27.06 7.40 -2.90
N SER A 187 26.61 8.66 -2.77
CA SER A 187 26.58 9.37 -1.47
C SER A 187 25.47 8.86 -0.55
N VAL A 188 24.44 8.21 -1.10
CA VAL A 188 23.30 7.62 -0.37
C VAL A 188 23.09 6.18 -0.83
N PRO A 189 23.99 5.24 -0.47
CA PRO A 189 24.08 3.92 -1.10
C PRO A 189 22.90 2.97 -0.79
N TRP A 190 22.12 3.22 0.26
CA TRP A 190 20.90 2.46 0.56
C TRP A 190 19.71 2.81 -0.34
N LEU A 191 19.80 3.92 -1.07
CA LEU A 191 18.78 4.37 -2.01
C LEU A 191 19.17 3.85 -3.39
N MET A 192 18.74 2.64 -3.68
CA MET A 192 19.25 1.86 -4.80
C MET A 192 18.57 2.26 -6.11
N ALA A 193 19.33 2.30 -7.20
CA ALA A 193 18.75 2.47 -8.53
C ALA A 193 17.83 1.29 -8.83
N GLU A 194 16.54 1.52 -9.01
CA GLU A 194 15.54 0.46 -9.17
C GLU A 194 15.91 -0.50 -10.31
N TYR A 195 16.24 0.08 -11.45
CA TYR A 195 16.47 -0.65 -12.71
C TYR A 195 17.80 -1.43 -12.77
N ASP A 196 18.61 -1.39 -11.71
CA ASP A 196 19.71 -2.32 -11.51
C ASP A 196 19.23 -3.69 -10.98
N PHE A 197 18.07 -3.72 -10.31
CA PHE A 197 17.57 -4.90 -9.59
C PHE A 197 16.21 -5.39 -10.07
N ILE A 198 15.38 -4.46 -10.58
CA ILE A 198 13.96 -4.64 -10.81
C ILE A 198 13.62 -4.15 -12.23
N PHE A 199 12.78 -4.91 -12.93
CA PHE A 199 12.07 -4.39 -14.09
C PHE A 199 10.58 -4.31 -13.80
N GLU A 200 9.81 -3.66 -14.66
CA GLU A 200 8.36 -3.56 -14.47
C GLU A 200 7.58 -3.86 -15.74
N THR A 201 6.33 -4.31 -15.55
CA THR A 201 5.32 -4.32 -16.62
C THR A 201 4.76 -2.92 -16.85
N PRO A 202 4.11 -2.66 -18.00
CA PRO A 202 3.47 -1.36 -18.25
C PRO A 202 2.50 -0.94 -17.14
N TYR A 203 2.54 0.34 -16.80
CA TYR A 203 1.78 0.94 -15.68
C TYR A 203 0.58 1.78 -16.15
N GLN A 204 0.57 2.22 -17.41
CA GLN A 204 -0.50 3.03 -17.98
C GLN A 204 -1.56 2.15 -18.65
N ILE A 205 -2.38 1.48 -17.83
CA ILE A 205 -3.49 0.65 -18.34
C ILE A 205 -4.80 1.42 -18.19
N LEU A 206 -5.48 1.67 -19.31
CA LEU A 206 -6.79 2.30 -19.28
C LEU A 206 -7.89 1.28 -18.98
N LYS A 207 -8.96 1.75 -18.34
CA LYS A 207 -10.14 0.93 -18.07
C LYS A 207 -10.69 0.30 -19.35
N GLY A 208 -10.74 -1.03 -19.37
CA GLY A 208 -11.21 -1.82 -20.51
C GLY A 208 -10.09 -2.34 -21.41
N GLU A 209 -8.83 -1.96 -21.16
CA GLU A 209 -7.66 -2.53 -21.83
C GLU A 209 -7.16 -3.80 -21.12
N GLU A 210 -6.43 -4.63 -21.86
CA GLU A 210 -5.78 -5.81 -21.32
C GLU A 210 -4.44 -5.45 -20.68
N TYR A 211 -4.07 -6.17 -19.62
CA TYR A 211 -2.76 -6.05 -19.01
C TYR A 211 -1.69 -6.80 -19.82
N PRO A 212 -0.68 -6.09 -20.38
CA PRO A 212 0.39 -6.72 -21.13
C PRO A 212 1.47 -7.33 -20.22
N CYS A 213 2.02 -8.47 -20.61
CA CYS A 213 3.18 -9.08 -19.98
C CYS A 213 4.47 -8.81 -20.75
N THR A 214 4.81 -7.53 -20.89
CA THR A 214 6.04 -7.05 -21.53
C THR A 214 6.96 -6.36 -20.53
N VAL A 215 8.25 -6.28 -20.83
CA VAL A 215 9.22 -5.51 -20.03
C VAL A 215 9.18 -4.06 -20.48
N ASP A 216 8.66 -3.17 -19.64
CA ASP A 216 8.47 -1.75 -19.95
C ASP A 216 9.65 -0.88 -19.50
N ARG A 217 10.06 -1.03 -18.24
CA ARG A 217 11.13 -0.24 -17.62
C ARG A 217 12.06 -1.12 -16.77
N PRO A 218 13.38 -1.14 -17.04
CA PRO A 218 14.03 -0.63 -18.25
C PRO A 218 13.60 -1.42 -19.50
N GLN A 219 13.38 -0.75 -20.63
CA GLN A 219 12.79 -1.35 -21.82
C GLN A 219 13.58 -2.57 -22.32
N GLY A 220 12.93 -3.73 -22.39
CA GLY A 220 13.52 -4.98 -22.90
C GLY A 220 14.58 -5.62 -21.99
N GLU A 221 14.82 -5.08 -20.81
CA GLU A 221 15.88 -5.51 -19.90
C GLU A 221 15.32 -6.22 -18.67
N ARG A 222 15.34 -7.56 -18.68
CA ARG A 222 14.95 -8.35 -17.52
C ARG A 222 15.95 -8.23 -16.38
N LYS A 223 15.43 -8.29 -15.16
CA LYS A 223 16.18 -8.27 -13.89
C LYS A 223 15.72 -9.44 -13.00
N GLN A 224 16.36 -9.58 -11.84
CA GLN A 224 16.10 -10.70 -10.91
C GLN A 224 14.73 -10.61 -10.23
N MET A 225 14.18 -9.41 -10.11
CA MET A 225 12.88 -9.12 -9.54
C MET A 225 12.05 -8.31 -10.54
N TYR A 226 10.74 -8.31 -10.37
CA TYR A 226 9.89 -7.37 -11.11
C TYR A 226 8.67 -6.91 -10.35
N VAL A 227 8.20 -5.73 -10.73
CA VAL A 227 6.90 -5.20 -10.35
C VAL A 227 5.88 -5.57 -11.42
N LEU A 228 4.79 -6.19 -10.98
CA LEU A 228 3.56 -6.34 -11.75
C LEU A 228 2.68 -5.11 -11.46
N ASN A 229 2.69 -4.14 -12.38
CA ASN A 229 1.79 -3.00 -12.30
C ASN A 229 0.37 -3.45 -12.66
N HIS A 230 -0.51 -3.46 -11.66
CA HIS A 230 -1.86 -4.00 -11.77
C HIS A 230 -2.89 -3.04 -11.19
N PHE A 231 -3.01 -1.89 -11.83
CA PHE A 231 -4.03 -0.88 -11.58
C PHE A 231 -4.55 -0.34 -12.91
N ILE A 232 -5.71 0.28 -12.90
CA ILE A 232 -6.31 0.89 -14.10
C ILE A 232 -6.67 2.34 -13.83
N SER A 233 -6.60 3.14 -14.89
CA SER A 233 -7.02 4.53 -14.87
C SER A 233 -8.03 4.84 -15.97
N GLN A 234 -8.66 6.02 -15.89
CA GLN A 234 -9.38 6.61 -17.00
C GLN A 234 -8.77 7.98 -17.29
N SER A 235 -8.56 8.28 -18.57
CA SER A 235 -8.08 9.61 -18.95
C SER A 235 -9.18 10.66 -18.77
N LEU A 236 -8.89 11.71 -18.00
CA LEU A 236 -9.74 12.88 -17.82
C LEU A 236 -8.89 14.15 -17.98
N ASN A 237 -9.17 14.92 -19.04
CA ASN A 237 -8.41 16.13 -19.39
C ASN A 237 -6.89 15.91 -19.45
N GLY A 238 -6.46 14.74 -19.95
CA GLY A 238 -5.04 14.37 -20.07
C GLY A 238 -4.42 13.80 -18.79
N ASN A 239 -5.15 13.72 -17.67
CA ASN A 239 -4.68 13.08 -16.44
C ASN A 239 -5.24 11.67 -16.32
N ASN A 240 -4.46 10.76 -15.76
CA ASN A 240 -4.89 9.39 -15.47
C ASN A 240 -5.56 9.35 -14.10
N ILE A 241 -6.86 9.07 -14.08
CA ILE A 241 -7.67 9.07 -12.87
C ILE A 241 -7.91 7.62 -12.41
N PRO A 242 -7.50 7.24 -11.18
CA PRO A 242 -7.74 5.90 -10.63
C PRO A 242 -9.23 5.52 -10.65
N GLN A 243 -9.52 4.22 -10.73
CA GLN A 243 -10.89 3.71 -10.92
C GLN A 243 -11.41 2.92 -9.70
N PRO A 244 -11.80 3.58 -8.58
CA PRO A 244 -12.25 2.90 -7.37
C PRO A 244 -13.45 1.98 -7.58
N GLY A 245 -14.36 2.35 -8.48
CA GLY A 245 -15.57 1.56 -8.79
C GLY A 245 -15.29 0.23 -9.49
N ALA A 246 -14.10 0.03 -10.05
CA ALA A 246 -13.68 -1.21 -10.71
C ALA A 246 -12.69 -2.03 -9.87
N ALA A 247 -12.10 -1.43 -8.82
CA ALA A 247 -11.02 -2.00 -8.04
C ALA A 247 -11.31 -3.42 -7.49
N ALA A 248 -12.54 -3.72 -7.08
CA ALA A 248 -12.89 -5.06 -6.59
C ALA A 248 -12.73 -6.16 -7.65
N GLN A 249 -13.03 -5.85 -8.92
CA GLN A 249 -12.83 -6.76 -10.05
C GLN A 249 -11.34 -6.82 -10.43
N THR A 250 -10.70 -5.64 -10.54
CA THR A 250 -9.28 -5.49 -10.86
C THR A 250 -8.42 -6.29 -9.89
N ASN A 251 -8.48 -5.98 -8.60
CA ASN A 251 -7.71 -6.65 -7.54
C ASN A 251 -8.24 -8.06 -7.21
N GLY A 252 -9.23 -8.55 -7.95
CA GLY A 252 -9.84 -9.87 -7.81
C GLY A 252 -9.43 -10.79 -8.97
N GLY A 253 -10.39 -11.12 -9.83
CA GLY A 253 -10.20 -12.07 -10.93
C GLY A 253 -9.19 -11.61 -11.99
N ASP A 254 -9.13 -10.30 -12.26
CA ASP A 254 -8.22 -9.75 -13.27
C ASP A 254 -6.77 -9.90 -12.80
N LEU A 255 -6.50 -9.64 -11.51
CA LEU A 255 -5.18 -9.84 -10.91
C LEU A 255 -4.70 -11.28 -11.01
N VAL A 256 -5.56 -12.25 -10.71
CA VAL A 256 -5.21 -13.68 -10.83
C VAL A 256 -4.84 -14.03 -12.27
N THR A 257 -5.61 -13.51 -13.23
CA THR A 257 -5.34 -13.73 -14.67
C THR A 257 -4.01 -13.08 -15.09
N HIS A 258 -3.80 -11.81 -14.73
CA HIS A 258 -2.59 -11.07 -15.07
C HIS A 258 -1.33 -11.72 -14.47
N ALA A 259 -1.36 -12.06 -13.18
CA ALA A 259 -0.24 -12.71 -12.50
C ALA A 259 0.10 -14.07 -13.12
N ASN A 260 -0.89 -14.88 -13.50
CA ASN A 260 -0.66 -16.18 -14.16
C ASN A 260 -0.10 -16.02 -15.58
N ASN A 261 -0.62 -15.06 -16.35
CA ASN A 261 -0.13 -14.77 -17.69
C ASN A 261 1.34 -14.32 -17.63
N CYS A 262 1.68 -13.38 -16.75
CA CYS A 262 3.05 -12.86 -16.67
C CYS A 262 4.00 -13.88 -16.06
N ARG A 263 3.54 -14.71 -15.11
CA ARG A 263 4.31 -15.87 -14.65
C ARG A 263 4.66 -16.81 -15.80
N SER A 264 3.70 -17.10 -16.69
CA SER A 264 3.94 -17.97 -17.86
C SER A 264 4.90 -17.32 -18.85
N THR A 265 4.68 -16.05 -19.19
CA THR A 265 5.50 -15.30 -20.16
C THR A 265 6.93 -15.10 -19.67
N PHE A 266 7.11 -14.73 -18.40
CA PHE A 266 8.42 -14.47 -17.84
C PHE A 266 9.07 -15.72 -17.23
N ASN A 267 8.36 -16.83 -17.05
CA ASN A 267 8.85 -17.99 -16.29
C ASN A 267 9.38 -17.59 -14.90
N GLN A 268 8.71 -16.63 -14.26
CA GLN A 268 9.13 -16.02 -13.00
C GLN A 268 7.89 -15.42 -12.29
N LEU A 269 7.78 -15.61 -10.98
CA LEU A 269 6.76 -14.93 -10.18
C LEU A 269 7.09 -13.43 -10.04
N PRO A 270 6.07 -12.56 -9.98
CA PRO A 270 6.30 -11.16 -9.63
C PRO A 270 6.90 -11.08 -8.23
N SER A 271 7.81 -10.13 -8.00
CA SER A 271 8.30 -9.84 -6.66
C SER A 271 7.38 -8.86 -5.95
N PHE A 272 6.79 -7.93 -6.70
CA PHE A 272 5.90 -6.90 -6.19
C PHE A 272 4.62 -6.88 -7.04
N ILE A 273 3.46 -6.80 -6.42
CA ILE A 273 2.17 -6.64 -7.12
C ILE A 273 1.58 -5.31 -6.68
N ALA A 274 1.66 -4.31 -7.56
CA ALA A 274 1.21 -2.95 -7.29
C ALA A 274 -0.26 -2.78 -7.68
N VAL A 275 -1.08 -2.31 -6.74
CA VAL A 275 -2.52 -2.06 -6.94
C VAL A 275 -2.96 -0.71 -6.39
N ASP A 276 -4.08 -0.22 -6.89
CA ASP A 276 -4.89 0.84 -6.29
C ASP A 276 -6.01 0.22 -5.44
N PHE A 277 -6.45 0.89 -4.38
CA PHE A 277 -7.57 0.50 -3.50
C PHE A 277 -7.46 -0.94 -3.01
N TYR A 278 -6.31 -1.28 -2.42
CA TYR A 278 -5.93 -2.64 -2.03
C TYR A 278 -6.97 -3.35 -1.14
N GLU A 279 -7.79 -2.58 -0.41
CA GLU A 279 -8.84 -3.11 0.46
C GLU A 279 -10.03 -3.72 -0.30
N ARG A 280 -10.11 -3.51 -1.62
CA ARG A 280 -11.17 -4.01 -2.49
C ARG A 280 -10.62 -5.15 -3.32
N GLY A 281 -11.27 -6.30 -3.30
CA GLY A 281 -10.84 -7.50 -4.05
C GLY A 281 -10.15 -8.54 -3.16
N SER A 282 -9.20 -9.28 -3.71
CA SER A 282 -8.60 -10.46 -3.06
C SER A 282 -7.07 -10.48 -3.12
N ILE A 283 -6.41 -9.31 -3.15
CA ILE A 283 -4.95 -9.22 -3.27
C ILE A 283 -4.21 -10.08 -2.24
N PHE A 284 -4.59 -10.03 -0.96
CA PHE A 284 -3.90 -10.80 0.09
C PHE A 284 -4.03 -12.32 -0.09
N GLN A 285 -5.18 -12.79 -0.57
CA GLN A 285 -5.37 -14.20 -0.90
C GLN A 285 -4.48 -14.59 -2.09
N THR A 286 -4.42 -13.78 -3.14
CA THR A 286 -3.55 -14.01 -4.29
C THR A 286 -2.07 -14.03 -3.88
N ILE A 287 -1.64 -13.08 -3.06
CA ILE A 287 -0.27 -13.00 -2.54
C ILE A 287 0.11 -14.24 -1.71
N ALA A 288 -0.79 -14.68 -0.82
CA ALA A 288 -0.56 -15.88 -0.03
C ALA A 288 -0.39 -17.12 -0.94
N GLN A 289 -1.25 -17.27 -1.94
CA GLN A 289 -1.16 -18.34 -2.93
C GLN A 289 0.16 -18.32 -3.72
N LEU A 290 0.58 -17.14 -4.22
CA LEU A 290 1.83 -17.00 -4.98
C LEU A 290 3.07 -17.28 -4.12
N ASN A 291 3.01 -16.97 -2.83
CA ASN A 291 4.08 -17.29 -1.88
C ASN A 291 4.09 -18.76 -1.42
N GLY A 292 2.99 -19.51 -1.66
CA GLY A 292 2.82 -20.88 -1.18
C GLY A 292 2.52 -20.97 0.31
N VAL A 293 1.79 -19.99 0.87
CA VAL A 293 1.36 -19.96 2.27
C VAL A 293 -0.17 -20.00 2.38
N GLU A 294 -0.69 -20.51 3.50
CA GLU A 294 -2.12 -20.49 3.77
C GLU A 294 -2.55 -19.06 4.14
N TRP A 295 -3.50 -18.49 3.39
CA TRP A 295 -4.06 -17.17 3.72
C TRP A 295 -4.77 -17.21 5.08
N ASP A 296 -4.41 -16.29 5.96
CA ASP A 296 -4.93 -16.21 7.34
C ASP A 296 -6.40 -15.75 7.45
N LYS A 297 -7.05 -15.48 6.30
CA LYS A 297 -8.45 -15.03 6.19
C LYS A 297 -8.70 -13.70 6.92
N LYS A 298 -7.67 -12.92 7.21
CA LYS A 298 -7.83 -11.54 7.67
C LYS A 298 -8.23 -10.68 6.49
N PHE A 299 -9.29 -9.91 6.68
CA PHE A 299 -9.76 -8.95 5.71
C PHE A 299 -9.11 -7.59 5.97
N PRO A 300 -8.72 -6.85 4.92
CA PRO A 300 -8.21 -5.51 5.09
C PRO A 300 -9.28 -4.60 5.70
N THR A 301 -8.81 -3.67 6.51
CA THR A 301 -9.60 -2.64 7.14
C THR A 301 -10.17 -1.72 6.07
N GLN A 302 -11.50 -1.62 6.02
CA GLN A 302 -12.17 -0.67 5.15
C GLN A 302 -12.09 0.74 5.75
N PRO A 303 -12.02 1.81 4.94
CA PRO A 303 -12.14 3.17 5.45
C PRO A 303 -13.45 3.31 6.22
N LYS A 304 -13.43 4.01 7.36
CA LYS A 304 -14.66 4.34 8.06
C LYS A 304 -15.51 5.21 7.14
N SER A 305 -16.67 4.72 6.72
CA SER A 305 -17.66 5.54 6.02
C SER A 305 -17.94 6.75 6.90
N THR A 306 -17.53 7.94 6.45
CA THR A 306 -18.11 9.17 6.95
C THR A 306 -19.54 9.16 6.44
N SER A 307 -20.46 8.72 7.27
CA SER A 307 -21.88 8.93 7.03
C SER A 307 -22.06 10.44 6.86
N VAL A 308 -22.13 10.92 5.63
CA VAL A 308 -22.79 12.17 5.33
C VAL A 308 -24.23 11.90 5.70
N ASN A 309 -24.60 12.25 6.93
CA ASN A 309 -25.99 12.35 7.31
C ASN A 309 -26.58 13.40 6.37
N ASN A 310 -27.15 12.95 5.24
CA ASN A 310 -28.17 13.69 4.55
C ASN A 310 -29.33 13.77 5.53
N ALA A 311 -29.26 14.75 6.44
CA ALA A 311 -30.44 15.24 7.11
C ALA A 311 -31.42 15.60 5.99
N ALA A 312 -32.45 14.77 5.85
CA ALA A 312 -33.54 15.02 4.94
C ALA A 312 -34.04 16.44 5.20
N CYS A 313 -33.79 17.34 4.25
CA CYS A 313 -34.48 18.60 4.19
C CYS A 313 -35.93 18.25 3.87
N THR A 314 -36.74 18.07 4.91
CA THR A 314 -38.19 17.96 4.79
C THR A 314 -38.69 19.29 4.24
N VAL A 315 -38.89 19.36 2.93
CA VAL A 315 -39.65 20.44 2.30
C VAL A 315 -41.08 20.24 2.77
N ASN A 316 -41.49 21.06 3.73
CA ASN A 316 -42.87 21.11 4.20
C ASN A 316 -43.74 21.53 3.02
N SER A 317 -44.59 20.63 2.56
CA SER A 317 -45.57 20.90 1.51
C SER A 317 -46.58 21.91 2.08
N ILE A 318 -46.59 23.13 1.54
CA ILE A 318 -47.64 24.10 1.84
C ILE A 318 -48.93 23.58 1.20
N ASN A 319 -49.91 23.25 2.04
CA ASN A 319 -51.29 22.99 1.66
C ASN A 319 -51.87 24.22 0.94
N VAL A 320 -52.08 24.12 -0.37
CA VAL A 320 -52.99 25.03 -1.08
C VAL A 320 -54.38 24.40 -1.04
N MET A 321 -55.18 24.82 -0.07
CA MET A 321 -56.61 24.53 -0.04
C MET A 321 -57.31 25.24 -1.20
N ALA A 322 -58.09 24.47 -1.95
CA ALA A 322 -59.03 24.96 -2.94
C ALA A 322 -60.06 25.90 -2.28
N VAL A 323 -60.25 27.09 -2.84
CA VAL A 323 -61.41 27.94 -2.57
C VAL A 323 -62.20 28.06 -3.86
N GLY A 324 -63.46 27.65 -3.77
CA GLY A 324 -64.38 27.48 -4.87
C GLY A 324 -64.88 28.79 -5.51
N MET A 325 -65.42 28.58 -6.71
CA MET A 325 -66.16 29.52 -7.54
C MET A 325 -67.14 30.42 -6.77
N VAL A 326 -67.13 31.72 -7.10
CA VAL A 326 -68.36 32.50 -7.28
C VAL A 326 -68.20 33.33 -8.55
N ALA A 327 -69.07 33.08 -9.52
CA ALA A 327 -69.27 33.93 -10.69
C ALA A 327 -70.11 35.15 -10.30
N LEU A 328 -69.74 36.33 -10.79
CA LEU A 328 -70.72 37.39 -11.04
C LEU A 328 -70.33 38.20 -12.29
N THR A 329 -71.38 38.53 -13.01
CA THR A 329 -71.53 38.97 -14.40
C THR A 329 -71.14 40.42 -14.68
N ALA A 330 -70.67 40.64 -15.91
CA ALA A 330 -70.98 41.75 -16.84
C ALA A 330 -70.67 43.20 -16.41
N THR A 331 -69.93 43.95 -17.23
CA THR A 331 -70.43 44.78 -18.36
C THR A 331 -69.32 45.59 -19.03
N LEU A 332 -69.63 45.96 -20.28
CA LEU A 332 -68.90 46.68 -21.34
C LEU A 332 -68.29 48.06 -21.00
N GLY A 333 -67.28 48.45 -21.80
CA GLY A 333 -66.90 49.84 -22.14
C GLY A 333 -65.38 49.95 -22.42
N LEU A 334 -64.85 49.80 -23.64
CA LEU A 334 -64.79 50.70 -24.82
C LEU A 334 -63.93 51.98 -24.65
N LEU A 335 -63.02 52.19 -25.63
CA LEU A 335 -62.16 53.34 -25.97
C LEU A 335 -60.91 53.59 -25.10
N ALA A 336 -59.69 53.45 -25.62
CA ALA A 336 -58.99 54.25 -26.66
C ALA A 336 -58.48 55.61 -26.15
N LEU A 337 -57.17 55.66 -25.86
CA LEU A 337 -56.21 56.70 -26.25
C LEU A 337 -54.79 56.17 -26.06
#